data_AF-A0AAU2NAL9-F1
#
_entry.id   AF-A0AAU2NAL9-F1
#
_cell.length_a   1.000
_cell.length_b   1.000
_cell.length_c   1.000
_cell.angle_alpha   90.00
_cell.angle_beta   90.00
_cell.angle_gamma   90.00
#
_symmetry.space_group_name_H-M   'P 1'
#
loop_
_entity.id
_entity.type
_entity.pdbx_description
1 polymer ?
#
loop_
_entity_poly.entity_id
_entity_poly.type
_entity_poly.pdbx_seq_one_letter_code
_entity_poly.pdbx_strand_id
1 'polypeptide(L)'
;MLTALAGAAPSGPFPCAVCGNLTVGVPGHHEICPVCGWQDDGGDYRDPDHYVGGPNHVTLRAARENYRAFGASERRRVDRVRPPFPAEVPPVDGPPAP
;
A
#
# COMPACT_ATOMS: atom_id res chain seq x y z
N MET A 1 -3.82 31.98 -10.97
CA MET A 1 -4.16 31.58 -9.58
C MET A 1 -4.69 30.15 -9.64
N LEU A 2 -3.79 29.16 -9.70
CA LEU A 2 -4.18 27.74 -9.66
C LEU A 2 -4.04 27.30 -8.21
N THR A 3 -5.18 27.04 -7.60
CA THR A 3 -5.36 26.60 -6.22
C THR A 3 -4.52 25.34 -5.99
N ALA A 4 -3.50 25.45 -5.14
CA ALA A 4 -2.88 24.28 -4.54
C ALA A 4 -3.97 23.54 -3.78
N LEU A 5 -4.40 22.38 -4.28
CA LEU A 5 -5.27 21.51 -3.52
C LEU A 5 -4.51 21.12 -2.26
N ALA A 6 -5.07 21.54 -1.12
CA ALA A 6 -4.59 21.25 0.21
C ALA A 6 -4.13 19.79 0.30
N GLY A 7 -2.91 19.59 0.78
CA GLY A 7 -2.34 18.26 0.98
C GLY A 7 -3.29 17.41 1.81
N ALA A 8 -3.88 16.40 1.18
CA ALA A 8 -4.65 15.40 1.89
C ALA A 8 -3.72 14.75 2.92
N ALA A 9 -4.16 14.75 4.18
CA ALA A 9 -3.44 14.12 5.27
C ALA A 9 -3.19 12.64 4.93
N PRO A 10 -2.09 12.04 5.43
CA PRO A 10 -1.84 10.63 5.24
C PRO A 10 -3.03 9.82 5.72
N SER A 11 -3.40 8.79 4.95
CA SER A 11 -4.53 7.90 5.32
C SER A 11 -4.24 7.13 6.62
N GLY A 12 -2.97 7.08 7.05
CA GLY A 12 -2.54 6.67 8.39
C GLY A 12 -1.02 6.73 8.56
N PRO A 13 -0.48 6.54 9.79
CA PRO A 13 0.94 6.70 10.07
C PRO A 13 1.78 5.45 9.76
N PHE A 14 1.17 4.34 9.37
CA PHE A 14 1.87 3.07 9.13
C PHE A 14 2.07 2.79 7.63
N PRO A 15 3.24 2.23 7.25
CA PRO A 15 3.53 1.93 5.85
C PRO A 15 2.76 0.71 5.36
N CYS A 16 2.24 0.78 4.13
CA CYS A 16 1.71 -0.38 3.44
C CYS A 16 2.82 -1.41 3.15
N ALA A 17 2.58 -2.68 3.47
CA ALA A 17 3.54 -3.78 3.26
C ALA A 17 3.90 -4.03 1.78
N VAL A 18 3.14 -3.45 0.84
CA VAL A 18 3.35 -3.58 -0.62
C VAL A 18 4.05 -2.37 -1.21
N CYS A 19 3.51 -1.17 -1.04
CA CYS A 19 4.04 0.04 -1.70
C CYS A 19 4.89 0.93 -0.79
N GLY A 20 4.92 0.67 0.52
CA GLY A 20 5.68 1.45 1.51
C GLY A 20 5.08 2.80 1.89
N ASN A 21 4.04 3.29 1.20
CA ASN A 21 3.40 4.58 1.54
C ASN A 21 2.64 4.50 2.87
N LEU A 22 2.62 5.61 3.61
CA LEU A 22 1.94 5.80 4.88
C LEU A 22 0.44 5.94 4.67
N THR A 23 -0.23 4.80 4.53
CA THR A 23 -1.66 4.74 4.20
C THR A 23 -2.46 3.86 5.14
N VAL A 24 -1.81 3.20 6.10
CA VAL A 24 -2.46 2.30 7.06
C VAL A 24 -2.62 3.06 8.37
N GLY A 25 -3.85 3.20 8.83
CA GLY A 25 -4.26 3.83 10.09
C GLY A 25 -3.93 2.94 11.28
N VAL A 26 -4.44 1.71 11.28
CA VAL A 26 -4.15 0.70 12.31
C VAL A 26 -3.75 -0.62 11.65
N PRO A 27 -2.55 -1.16 11.92
CA PRO A 27 -2.11 -2.42 11.33
C PRO A 27 -3.03 -3.59 11.67
N GLY A 28 -3.41 -4.37 10.66
CA GLY A 28 -4.29 -5.53 10.77
C GLY A 28 -5.78 -5.22 10.86
N HIS A 29 -6.21 -3.97 10.65
CA HIS A 29 -7.62 -3.56 10.69
C HIS A 29 -8.36 -3.63 9.34
N HIS A 30 -7.86 -4.42 8.39
CA HIS A 30 -8.49 -4.67 7.09
C HIS A 30 -8.64 -3.42 6.22
N GLU A 31 -7.80 -2.41 6.43
CA GLU A 31 -7.77 -1.22 5.58
C GLU A 31 -7.21 -1.57 4.19
N ILE A 32 -7.78 -0.96 3.15
CA ILE A 32 -7.28 -1.13 1.78
C ILE A 32 -6.41 0.07 1.44
N CYS A 33 -5.14 -0.18 1.12
CA CYS A 33 -4.22 0.85 0.66
C CYS A 33 -4.77 1.49 -0.64
N PRO A 34 -5.07 2.80 -0.67
CA PRO A 34 -5.58 3.46 -1.88
C PRO A 34 -4.51 3.59 -2.97
N VAL A 35 -3.24 3.40 -2.63
CA VAL A 35 -2.11 3.54 -3.56
C VAL A 35 -1.84 2.28 -4.35
N CYS A 36 -1.98 1.11 -3.74
CA CYS A 36 -1.71 -0.17 -4.42
C CYS A 36 -2.87 -1.16 -4.39
N GLY A 37 -3.88 -0.97 -3.55
CA GLY A 37 -5.04 -1.84 -3.45
C GLY A 37 -4.85 -3.10 -2.61
N TRP A 38 -3.71 -3.25 -1.92
CA TRP A 38 -3.49 -4.30 -0.91
C TRP A 38 -4.39 -4.07 0.30
N GLN A 39 -5.06 -5.10 0.78
CA GLN A 39 -5.77 -5.05 2.06
C GLN A 39 -4.83 -5.51 3.18
N ASP A 40 -4.68 -4.68 4.21
CA ASP A 40 -3.93 -5.04 5.41
C ASP A 40 -4.79 -5.94 6.32
N ASP A 41 -4.77 -7.24 6.04
CA ASP A 41 -5.60 -8.26 6.69
C ASP A 41 -4.97 -8.85 7.97
N GLY A 42 -3.85 -8.27 8.44
CA GLY A 42 -3.14 -8.74 9.63
C GLY A 42 -2.41 -10.07 9.43
N GLY A 43 -2.22 -10.50 8.18
CA GLY A 43 -1.46 -11.69 7.84
C GLY A 43 0.01 -11.63 8.31
N ASP A 44 0.64 -12.80 8.42
CA ASP A 44 2.06 -12.90 8.73
C ASP A 44 2.91 -12.48 7.53
N TYR A 45 3.32 -11.21 7.51
CA TYR A 45 4.17 -10.66 6.44
C TYR A 45 5.66 -11.00 6.57
N ARG A 46 6.05 -11.86 7.53
CA ARG A 46 7.46 -12.29 7.69
C ARG A 46 7.90 -13.27 6.60
N ASP A 47 6.99 -14.11 6.12
CA ASP A 47 7.20 -14.94 4.94
C ASP A 47 6.40 -14.37 3.76
N PRO A 48 7.06 -13.63 2.83
CA PRO A 48 6.36 -12.96 1.75
C PRO A 48 5.83 -13.92 0.68
N ASP A 49 6.20 -15.21 0.72
CA ASP A 49 5.75 -16.25 -0.20
C ASP A 49 4.61 -17.09 0.41
N HIS A 50 4.32 -16.91 1.70
CA HIS A 50 3.22 -17.59 2.37
C HIS A 50 1.86 -17.08 1.87
N TYR A 51 1.05 -17.98 1.33
CA TYR A 51 -0.33 -17.71 0.91
C TYR A 51 -1.29 -18.65 1.60
N VAL A 52 -2.15 -18.11 2.46
CA VAL A 52 -3.17 -18.86 3.22
C VAL A 52 -4.58 -18.62 2.72
N GLY A 53 -4.75 -17.88 1.62
CA GLY A 53 -6.04 -17.36 1.18
C GLY A 53 -6.46 -16.13 1.98
N GLY A 54 -7.49 -15.42 1.51
CA GLY A 54 -7.92 -14.16 2.09
C GLY A 54 -8.38 -13.16 1.01
N PRO A 55 -8.49 -11.87 1.37
CA PRO A 55 -8.95 -10.85 0.43
C PRO A 55 -7.93 -10.50 -0.66
N ASN A 56 -6.66 -10.78 -0.42
CA ASN A 56 -5.56 -10.65 -1.38
C ASN A 56 -5.39 -11.99 -2.11
N HIS A 57 -5.36 -12.03 -3.44
CA HIS A 57 -5.30 -13.29 -4.22
C HIS A 57 -3.88 -13.66 -4.69
N VAL A 58 -2.86 -12.98 -4.18
CA VAL A 58 -1.45 -13.17 -4.51
C VAL A 58 -0.62 -13.11 -3.23
N THR A 59 0.58 -13.68 -3.27
CA THR A 59 1.55 -13.54 -2.16
C THR A 59 1.98 -12.10 -1.99
N LEU A 60 2.53 -11.75 -0.82
CA LEU A 60 3.08 -10.42 -0.58
C LEU A 60 4.23 -10.10 -1.54
N ARG A 61 5.09 -11.07 -1.86
CA ARG A 61 6.14 -10.93 -2.87
C ARG A 61 5.55 -10.57 -4.23
N ALA A 62 4.58 -11.34 -4.71
CA ALA A 62 3.94 -11.11 -5.99
C ALA A 62 3.24 -9.73 -6.01
N ALA A 63 2.62 -9.30 -4.91
CA ALA A 63 2.03 -7.97 -4.81
C ALA A 63 3.06 -6.83 -4.92
N ARG A 64 4.23 -6.96 -4.29
CA ARG A 64 5.33 -5.99 -4.42
C ARG A 64 5.86 -5.91 -5.85
N GLU A 65 6.03 -7.06 -6.50
CA GLU A 65 6.45 -7.15 -7.90
C GLU A 65 5.40 -6.53 -8.85
N ASN A 66 4.13 -6.83 -8.61
CA ASN A 66 3.00 -6.26 -9.34
C ASN A 66 2.95 -4.73 -9.21
N TYR A 67 3.14 -4.20 -8.00
CA TYR A 67 3.16 -2.76 -7.78
C TYR A 67 4.30 -2.09 -8.56
N ARG A 68 5.50 -2.69 -8.55
CA ARG A 68 6.64 -2.21 -9.36
C ARG A 68 6.36 -2.27 -10.86
N ALA A 69 5.63 -3.29 -11.31
CA ALA A 69 5.34 -3.49 -12.73
C ALA A 69 4.19 -2.62 -13.27
N PHE A 70 3.14 -2.36 -12.48
CA PHE A 70 1.92 -1.70 -12.97
C PHE A 70 1.17 -0.86 -11.93
N GLY A 71 1.77 -0.56 -10.78
CA GLY A 71 1.22 0.39 -9.80
C GLY A 71 0.08 -0.15 -8.93
N ALA A 72 -0.21 -1.45 -8.95
CA ALA A 72 -1.18 -2.07 -8.05
C ALA A 72 -0.70 -3.44 -7.56
N SER A 73 -1.20 -3.89 -6.40
CA SER A 73 -0.87 -5.19 -5.81
C SER A 73 -1.40 -6.36 -6.66
N GLU A 74 -2.46 -6.14 -7.41
CA GLU A 74 -3.11 -7.12 -8.27
C GLU A 74 -3.68 -6.45 -9.52
N ARG A 75 -3.72 -7.18 -10.65
CA ARG A 75 -4.26 -6.65 -11.90
C ARG A 75 -5.70 -6.13 -11.77
N ARG A 76 -6.54 -6.79 -10.98
CA ARG A 76 -7.94 -6.40 -10.73
C ARG A 76 -8.10 -5.07 -9.97
N ARG A 77 -7.02 -4.53 -9.40
CA ARG A 77 -7.02 -3.31 -8.59
C ARG A 77 -6.56 -2.08 -9.37
N VAL A 78 -6.00 -2.23 -10.58
CA VAL A 78 -5.37 -1.15 -11.35
C VAL A 78 -6.30 0.06 -11.52
N ASP A 79 -7.57 -0.16 -11.84
CA ASP A 79 -8.53 0.93 -12.07
C ASP A 79 -9.13 1.50 -10.78
N ARG A 80 -8.69 1.04 -9.61
CA ARG A 80 -9.21 1.41 -8.29
C ARG A 80 -8.16 2.04 -7.36
N VAL A 81 -6.95 2.28 -7.87
CA VAL A 81 -5.85 2.88 -7.12
C VAL A 81 -5.55 4.29 -7.60
N ARG A 82 -4.77 5.03 -6.82
CA ARG A 82 -4.29 6.37 -7.16
C ARG A 82 -2.79 6.52 -6.87
N PRO A 83 -2.11 7.52 -7.43
CA PRO A 83 -0.78 7.91 -6.94
C PRO A 83 -0.79 8.27 -5.45
N PRO A 84 0.34 8.10 -4.73
CA PRO A 84 0.45 8.57 -3.35
C PRO A 84 0.41 10.10 -3.29
N PHE A 85 -0.16 10.64 -2.22
CA PHE A 85 0.01 12.06 -1.91
C PHE A 85 1.40 12.32 -1.35
N PRO A 86 1.95 13.55 -1.47
CA PRO A 86 3.27 13.88 -0.91
C PRO A 86 3.40 13.57 0.59
N ALA A 87 2.32 13.72 1.36
CA ALA A 87 2.30 13.45 2.79
C ALA A 87 2.25 11.94 3.14
N GLU A 88 1.98 11.07 2.16
CA GLU A 88 1.99 9.61 2.33
C GLU A 88 3.34 8.99 1.96
N VAL A 89 4.24 9.76 1.33
CA VAL A 89 5.58 9.29 1.00
C VAL A 89 6.42 9.33 2.29
N PRO A 90 7.01 8.20 2.72
CA PRO A 90 7.89 8.20 3.88
C PRO A 90 9.07 9.17 3.70
N PRO A 91 9.56 9.82 4.78
CA PRO A 91 10.78 10.61 4.71
C PRO A 91 11.97 9.74 4.28
N VAL A 92 13.01 10.36 3.71
CA VAL A 92 14.18 9.66 3.13
C VAL A 92 14.91 8.78 4.15
N ASP A 93 14.92 9.18 5.42
CA ASP A 93 15.52 8.42 6.53
C ASP A 93 14.52 7.47 7.22
N GLY A 94 13.32 7.32 6.64
CA GLY A 94 12.32 6.36 7.07
C GLY A 94 12.71 4.91 6.72
N PRO A 95 11.98 3.91 7.23
CA PRO A 95 12.21 2.52 6.84
C PRO A 95 12.12 2.40 5.32
N PRO A 96 13.03 1.64 4.67
CA PRO A 96 13.02 1.49 3.22
C PRO A 96 11.69 0.88 2.77
N ALA A 97 11.23 1.29 1.59
CA ALA A 97 10.09 0.65 0.97
C ALA A 97 10.35 -0.87 0.83
N PRO A 98 9.33 -1.70 1.09
CA PRO A 98 9.47 -3.15 1.19
C PRO A 98 9.74 -3.90 -0.13
#